data_AF-A0A6J4QYP9-F1
#
_entry.id   AF-A0A6J4QYP9-F1
#
_cell.length_a   1.000
_cell.length_b   1.000
_cell.length_c   1.000
_cell.angle_alpha   90.00
_cell.angle_beta   90.00
_cell.angle_gamma   90.00
#
_symmetry.space_group_name_H-M   'P 1'
#
loop_
_entity.id
_entity.type
_entity.pdbx_description
1 polymer ?
#
loop_
_entity_poly.entity_id
_entity_poly.type
_entity_poly.pdbx_seq_one_letter_code
_entity_poly.pdbx_strand_id
1 'polypeptide(L)' 'MTVKAGGNGRDTLGGTSGADLLLGQNGDDTLSGAGGNDLLCGANDNVSTSLSAVP' A
#
# COMPACT_ATOMS: atom_id res chain seq x y z
N MET A 1 -6.48 -5.80 8.99
CA MET A 1 -5.00 -5.78 8.87
C MET A 1 -4.56 -6.88 7.94
N THR A 2 -4.46 -6.56 6.66
CA THR A 2 -3.82 -7.38 5.64
C THR A 2 -2.41 -6.85 5.40
N VAL A 3 -1.46 -7.74 5.08
CA VAL A 3 -0.13 -7.37 4.62
C VAL A 3 0.07 -7.94 3.23
N LYS A 4 0.38 -7.09 2.25
CA LYS A 4 0.74 -7.51 0.89
C LYS A 4 2.06 -6.90 0.46
N ALA A 5 2.85 -7.70 -0.23
CA ALA A 5 4.07 -7.26 -0.89
C ALA A 5 4.00 -7.63 -2.38
N GLY A 6 4.46 -6.73 -3.24
CA GLY A 6 4.70 -7.02 -4.65
C GLY A 6 5.98 -7.83 -4.80
N GLY A 7 6.97 -7.26 -5.48
CA GLY A 7 8.25 -7.88 -5.73
C GLY A 7 9.18 -6.95 -6.50
N ASN A 8 9.94 -7.51 -7.43
CA ASN A 8 10.70 -6.71 -8.38
C ASN A 8 9.85 -6.48 -9.62
N GLY A 9 9.77 -5.24 -10.10
CA GLY A 9 9.09 -4.88 -11.33
C GLY A 9 8.00 -3.83 -11.10
N ARG A 10 6.97 -3.85 -11.94
CA ARG A 10 5.80 -2.99 -11.75
C ARG A 10 4.69 -3.83 -11.15
N ASP A 11 4.40 -3.61 -9.87
CA ASP A 11 3.31 -4.29 -9.20
C ASP A 11 2.07 -3.40 -9.05
N THR A 12 0.90 -4.03 -8.99
CA THR A 12 -0.35 -3.37 -8.62
C THR A 12 -0.92 -4.05 -7.40
N LEU A 13 -0.94 -3.34 -6.28
CA LEU A 13 -1.37 -3.85 -4.98
C LEU A 13 -2.61 -3.09 -4.50
N GLY A 14 -3.69 -3.83 -4.30
CA GLY A 14 -4.93 -3.35 -3.70
C GLY A 14 -5.14 -3.89 -2.29
N GLY A 15 -5.50 -2.99 -1.38
CA GLY A 15 -5.98 -3.26 -0.04
C GLY A 15 -7.46 -3.65 -0.01
N THR A 16 -8.07 -3.46 1.15
CA THR A 16 -9.38 -3.95 1.56
C THR A 16 -10.17 -2.80 2.18
N SER A 17 -11.34 -3.09 2.78
CA SER A 17 -12.13 -2.07 3.49
C SER A 17 -11.62 -1.80 4.92
N GLY A 18 -10.59 -2.52 5.38
CA GLY A 18 -9.99 -2.33 6.70
C GLY A 18 -8.51 -2.00 6.56
N ALA A 19 -7.90 -1.58 7.68
CA ALA A 19 -6.49 -1.19 7.71
C ALA A 19 -5.57 -2.22 7.06
N ASP A 20 -4.69 -1.79 6.15
CA ASP A 20 -3.75 -2.64 5.43
C ASP A 20 -2.31 -2.08 5.40
N LEU A 21 -1.35 -2.97 5.18
CA LEU A 21 0.05 -2.66 4.88
C LEU A 21 0.39 -3.17 3.48
N LEU A 22 0.69 -2.25 2.56
CA LEU A 22 1.07 -2.57 1.18
C LEU A 22 2.52 -2.17 0.93
N LEU A 23 3.32 -3.11 0.40
CA LEU A 23 4.76 -2.93 0.12
C LEU A 23 5.00 -3.12 -1.38
N GLY A 24 5.33 -2.06 -2.11
CA GLY A 24 5.66 -2.09 -3.54
C GLY A 24 6.97 -2.83 -3.83
N GLN A 25 7.98 -2.61 -3.00
CA GLN A 25 9.36 -3.08 -3.20
C GLN A 25 10.03 -2.41 -4.40
N ASN A 26 10.70 -3.11 -5.31
CA ASN A 26 11.54 -2.46 -6.31
C ASN A 26 10.79 -2.28 -7.62
N GLY A 27 10.65 -1.03 -8.07
CA GLY A 27 10.16 -0.67 -9.40
C GLY A 27 8.99 0.31 -9.33
N ASP A 28 8.30 0.54 -10.45
CA ASP A 28 7.21 1.51 -10.50
C ASP A 28 5.89 0.86 -10.07
N ASP A 29 5.61 0.88 -8.78
CA ASP A 29 4.43 0.22 -8.21
C ASP A 29 3.21 1.15 -8.12
N THR A 30 2.03 0.55 -8.26
CA THR A 30 0.74 1.21 -7.97
C THR A 30 0.13 0.58 -6.73
N LEU A 31 0.03 1.36 -5.65
CA LEU A 31 -0.52 0.92 -4.38
C LEU A 31 -1.84 1.64 -4.09
N SER A 32 -2.88 0.91 -3.67
CA SER A 32 -4.17 1.46 -3.27
C SER A 32 -4.66 0.80 -1.99
N GLY A 33 -4.74 1.57 -0.90
CA GLY A 33 -5.19 1.07 0.41
C GLY A 33 -6.68 0.73 0.47
N ALA A 34 -7.47 1.36 -0.40
CA ALA A 34 -8.93 1.38 -0.36
C ALA A 34 -9.50 2.05 0.90
N GLY A 35 -10.07 1.30 1.85
CA GLY A 35 -10.77 1.85 3.01
C GLY A 35 -10.09 1.49 4.33
N GLY A 36 -10.13 2.41 5.30
CA GLY A 36 -9.47 2.23 6.58
C GLY A 36 -8.15 3.00 6.66
N ASN A 37 -7.39 2.73 7.72
CA ASN A 37 -6.11 3.39 7.96
C ASN A 37 -4.98 2.54 7.40
N ASP A 38 -4.44 2.95 6.26
CA ASP A 38 -3.51 2.14 5.49
C ASP A 38 -2.08 2.69 5.51
N LEU A 39 -1.13 1.77 5.47
CA LEU A 39 0.29 2.05 5.35
C LEU A 39 0.79 1.55 3.98
N LEU A 40 1.09 2.45 3.06
CA LEU A 40 1.54 2.12 1.71
C LEU A 40 3.01 2.51 1.59
N CYS A 41 3.91 1.54 1.43
CA CYS A 41 5.32 1.77 1.19
C CYS A 41 5.65 1.45 -0.26
N GLY A 42 5.96 2.46 -1.08
CA GLY A 42 6.42 2.25 -2.45
C GLY A 42 7.90 1.86 -2.53
N ALA A 43 8.43 1.78 -3.75
CA ALA A 43 9.87 1.71 -3.98
C ALA A 43 10.57 2.99 -3.51
N ASN A 44 11.70 2.81 -2.83
CA ASN A 44 12.54 3.87 -2.25
C ASN A 44 11.90 4.58 -1.04
N ASP A 45 11.73 3.83 0.06
CA ASP A 45 11.57 4.29 1.46
C ASP A 45 10.49 5.34 1.76
N ASN A 46 9.68 5.72 0.77
CA ASN A 46 8.58 6.64 0.92
C ASN A 46 7.36 5.86 1.37
N VAL A 47 7.24 5.76 2.69
CA VAL A 47 6.04 5.31 3.37
C VAL A 47 4.99 6.41 3.23
N SER A 48 4.09 6.25 2.25
CA SER A 48 2.87 7.04 2.12
C SER A 48 1.81 6.48 3.06
N THR A 49 1.63 7.13 4.21
CA THR A 49 0.50 6.85 5.09
C THR A 49 -0.76 7.44 4.47
N SER A 50 -1.57 6.61 3.80
CA SER A 50 -2.90 7.04 3.36
C SER A 50 -3.83 6.99 4.57
N LEU A 51 -3.84 8.06 5.36
CA LEU A 51 -4.85 8.25 6.41
C LEU A 51 -6.16 8.68 5.75
N SER A 52 -6.89 7.74 5.15
CA SER A 52 -8.29 7.98 4.80
C SER A 52 -9.09 7.84 6.09
N ALA A 53 -9.09 8.92 6.89
CA ALA A 53 -10.02 9.05 8.00
C ALA A 53 -11.44 9.09 7.41
N VAL A 54 -12.08 7.94 7.36
CA VAL A 54 -13.53 7.86 7.19
C VAL A 54 -14.11 8.48 8.47
N PRO A 55 -14.90 9.56 8.40
CA PRO A 55 -15.60 10.08 9.58
C PRO A 55 -16.59 9.05 10.14
#